data_AF-A0A517IB51-F1
#
_entry.id   AF-A0A517IB51-F1
#
_cell.length_a   1.000
_cell.length_b   1.000
_cell.length_c   1.000
_cell.angle_alpha   90.00
_cell.angle_beta   90.00
_cell.angle_gamma   90.00
#
_symmetry.space_group_name_H-M   'P 1'
#
loop_
_entity.id
_entity.type
_entity.pdbx_description
1 polymer ?
#
loop_
_entity_poly.entity_id
_entity_poly.type
_entity_poly.pdbx_seq_one_letter_code
_entity_poly.pdbx_strand_id
1 'polypeptide(L)'
;MFWFVWAVVGVVVWWAMSRICSGKAAGSGWWASLIAALLGSWLGDLVLGDWLWMWAGFNVIAGVIGAVVVTWLWCLVVKQLK
;
A
#
# COMPACT_ATOMS: atom_id res chain seq x y z
N MET A 1 -10.43 5.29 -15.02
CA MET A 1 -10.43 3.85 -14.64
C MET A 1 -9.21 3.52 -13.77
N PHE A 2 -8.02 4.06 -14.10
CA PHE A 2 -6.80 4.01 -13.26
C PHE A 2 -7.04 4.25 -11.76
N TRP A 3 -7.58 5.42 -11.40
CA TRP A 3 -7.79 5.82 -10.00
C TRP A 3 -8.66 4.86 -9.20
N PHE A 4 -9.61 4.18 -9.84
CA PHE A 4 -10.46 3.20 -9.19
C PHE A 4 -9.69 1.91 -8.88
N VAL A 5 -8.97 1.37 -9.86
CA VAL A 5 -8.15 0.16 -9.68
C VAL A 5 -7.05 0.39 -8.65
N TRP A 6 -6.36 1.53 -8.74
CA TRP A 6 -5.35 1.93 -7.76
C TRP A 6 -5.90 1.96 -6.33
N ALA A 7 -7.05 2.61 -6.13
CA ALA A 7 -7.68 2.71 -4.82
C ALA A 7 -8.09 1.33 -4.29
N VAL A 8 -8.69 0.49 -5.14
CA VAL A 8 -9.07 -0.88 -4.76
C VAL A 8 -7.84 -1.71 -4.36
N VAL A 9 -6.78 -1.71 -5.16
CA VAL A 9 -5.55 -2.46 -4.87
C VAL A 9 -4.90 -1.94 -3.58
N GLY A 10 -4.78 -0.63 -3.42
CA GLY A 10 -4.19 -0.02 -2.22
C GLY A 10 -4.99 -0.35 -0.95
N VAL A 11 -6.33 -0.32 -1.00
CA VAL A 11 -7.20 -0.69 0.13
C VAL A 11 -7.11 -2.19 0.45
N VAL A 12 -7.06 -3.06 -0.55
CA VAL A 12 -6.92 -4.52 -0.36
C VAL A 12 -5.59 -4.84 0.31
N VAL A 13 -4.49 -4.23 -0.16
CA VAL A 13 -3.16 -4.43 0.43
C VAL A 13 -3.09 -3.82 1.83
N TRP A 14 -3.65 -2.63 2.04
CA TRP A 14 -3.75 -2.02 3.36
C TRP A 14 -4.46 -2.94 4.36
N TRP A 15 -5.60 -3.51 3.97
CA TRP A 15 -6.36 -4.42 4.83
C TRP A 15 -5.53 -5.65 5.21
N ALA A 16 -4.82 -6.24 4.24
CA ALA A 16 -3.92 -7.36 4.49
C ALA A 16 -2.74 -6.97 5.41
N MET A 17 -2.07 -5.85 5.13
CA MET A 17 -0.94 -5.37 5.92
C MET A 17 -1.34 -4.90 7.32
N SER A 18 -2.54 -4.37 7.49
CA SER A 18 -3.08 -3.95 8.79
C SER A 18 -3.22 -5.13 9.76
N ARG A 19 -3.53 -6.33 9.24
CA ARG A 19 -3.52 -7.58 10.03
C ARG A 19 -2.09 -7.96 10.47
N ILE A 20 -1.09 -7.74 9.62
CA ILE A 20 0.30 -8.13 9.89
C ILE A 20 0.98 -7.13 10.85
N CYS A 21 0.70 -5.84 10.70
CA CYS A 21 1.24 -4.78 11.55
C CYS A 21 0.50 -4.59 12.89
N SER A 22 -0.15 -5.64 13.38
CA SER A 22 -0.99 -5.69 14.58
C SER A 22 -0.51 -4.77 15.71
N GLY A 23 -1.37 -3.83 16.12
CA GLY A 23 -1.24 -3.08 17.37
C GLY A 23 -1.77 -1.64 17.32
N LYS A 24 -1.50 -0.88 16.25
CA LYS A 24 -1.94 0.53 16.14
C LYS A 24 -2.31 1.00 14.73
N ALA A 25 -1.96 0.24 13.69
CA ALA A 25 -2.53 0.41 12.34
C ALA A 25 -4.03 0.12 12.28
N ALA A 26 -4.61 -0.49 13.33
CA ALA A 26 -6.05 -0.64 13.53
C ALA A 26 -6.62 0.32 14.60
N GLY A 27 -5.76 1.07 15.30
CA GLY A 27 -6.15 2.08 16.31
C GLY A 27 -6.06 3.50 15.74
N SER A 28 -5.49 4.47 16.48
CA SER A 28 -5.44 5.88 16.05
C SER A 28 -4.57 6.15 14.81
N GLY A 29 -3.72 5.21 14.39
CA GLY A 29 -2.80 5.34 13.25
C GLY A 29 -3.29 4.69 11.95
N TRP A 30 -4.54 4.21 11.90
CA TRP A 30 -5.06 3.47 10.74
C TRP A 30 -5.14 4.31 9.47
N TRP A 31 -5.47 5.61 9.61
CA TRP A 31 -5.47 6.55 8.50
C TRP A 31 -4.08 6.72 7.90
N ALA A 32 -3.04 6.77 8.74
CA ALA A 32 -1.67 6.93 8.25
C ALA A 32 -1.17 5.66 7.54
N SER A 33 -1.53 4.46 8.02
CA SER A 33 -1.21 3.22 7.31
C SER A 33 -1.97 3.06 5.99
N LEU A 34 -3.21 3.57 5.91
CA LEU A 34 -3.98 3.59 4.67
C LEU A 34 -3.34 4.52 3.63
N ILE A 35 -2.95 5.72 4.05
CA ILE A 35 -2.25 6.67 3.18
C ILE A 35 -0.91 6.08 2.73
N ALA A 36 -0.16 5.44 3.63
CA ALA A 36 1.09 4.77 3.29
C ALA A 36 0.89 3.65 2.23
N ALA A 37 -0.17 2.85 2.36
CA ALA A 37 -0.48 1.81 1.39
C ALA A 37 -0.89 2.37 0.02
N LEU A 38 -1.73 3.41 -0.01
CA LEU A 38 -2.15 4.08 -1.24
C LEU A 38 -0.98 4.77 -1.95
N LEU A 39 -0.15 5.50 -1.20
CA LEU A 39 1.07 6.10 -1.74
C LEU A 39 2.03 5.01 -2.21
N GLY A 40 2.15 3.92 -1.46
CA GLY A 40 2.98 2.78 -1.85
C GLY A 40 2.51 2.13 -3.14
N SER A 41 1.20 1.91 -3.33
CA SER A 41 0.71 1.31 -4.58
C SER A 41 0.90 2.23 -5.78
N TRP A 42 0.74 3.54 -5.59
CA TRP A 42 1.00 4.51 -6.66
C TRP A 42 2.50 4.56 -7.01
N LEU A 43 3.35 4.59 -5.99
CA LEU A 43 4.80 4.68 -6.16
C LEU A 43 5.38 3.38 -6.72
N GLY A 44 4.81 2.23 -6.36
CA GLY A 44 5.17 0.93 -6.92
C GLY A 44 4.92 0.86 -8.44
N ASP A 45 3.73 1.28 -8.88
CA ASP A 45 3.37 1.38 -10.30
C ASP A 45 4.30 2.34 -11.06
N LEU A 46 4.56 3.53 -10.50
CA LEU A 46 5.47 4.51 -11.10
C LEU A 46 6.93 4.03 -11.20
N VAL A 47 7.45 3.35 -10.18
CA VAL A 47 8.87 2.97 -10.10
C VAL A 47 9.15 1.68 -10.87
N LEU A 48 8.28 0.69 -10.74
CA LEU A 48 8.45 -0.61 -11.39
C LEU A 48 7.91 -0.59 -12.83
N GLY A 49 7.07 0.38 -13.18
CA GLY A 49 6.53 0.59 -14.52
C GLY A 49 5.54 -0.51 -14.95
N ASP A 50 5.32 -0.58 -16.26
CA ASP A 50 4.32 -1.45 -16.86
C ASP A 50 4.91 -2.82 -17.24
N TRP A 51 4.58 -3.86 -16.47
CA TRP A 51 5.02 -5.23 -16.74
C TRP A 51 4.08 -6.26 -16.10
N LEU A 52 4.03 -7.46 -16.69
CA LEU A 52 3.15 -8.58 -16.31
C LEU A 52 1.65 -8.28 -16.38
N TRP A 53 1.09 -7.67 -15.33
CA TRP A 53 -0.35 -7.54 -15.15
C TRP A 53 -0.77 -6.09 -15.01
N MET A 54 -1.20 -5.54 -16.14
CA MET A 54 -1.87 -4.25 -16.22
C MET A 54 -3.38 -4.43 -16.18
N TRP A 55 -4.06 -3.61 -15.37
CA TRP A 55 -5.50 -3.52 -15.37
C TRP A 55 -5.94 -2.05 -15.31
N ALA A 56 -6.72 -1.64 -16.32
CA ALA A 56 -7.20 -0.28 -16.48
C ALA A 56 -6.10 0.83 -16.45
N GLY A 57 -4.91 0.50 -16.95
CA GLY A 57 -3.75 1.38 -17.00
C GLY A 57 -2.93 1.42 -15.71
N PHE A 58 -3.21 0.53 -14.74
CA PHE A 58 -2.44 0.38 -13.51
C PHE A 58 -1.82 -1.01 -13.44
N ASN A 59 -0.53 -1.11 -13.15
CA ASN A 59 0.14 -2.37 -12.91
C ASN A 59 -0.16 -2.87 -11.50
N VAL A 60 -1.03 -3.88 -11.42
CA VAL A 60 -1.52 -4.42 -10.15
C VAL A 60 -0.38 -5.03 -9.34
N ILE A 61 0.54 -5.73 -9.99
CA ILE A 61 1.65 -6.41 -9.32
C ILE A 61 2.64 -5.40 -8.77
N ALA A 62 3.04 -4.43 -9.59
CA ALA A 62 3.91 -3.34 -9.18
C ALA A 62 3.30 -2.54 -8.01
N GLY A 63 2.01 -2.24 -8.11
CA GLY A 63 1.25 -1.56 -7.06
C GLY A 63 1.17 -2.36 -5.76
N VAL A 64 0.94 -3.67 -5.83
CA VAL A 64 0.94 -4.52 -4.62
C VAL A 64 2.30 -4.50 -3.94
N ILE A 65 3.39 -4.65 -4.70
CA ILE A 65 4.76 -4.63 -4.15
C ILE A 65 5.04 -3.29 -3.47
N GLY A 66 4.76 -2.17 -4.15
CA GLY A 66 4.98 -0.84 -3.59
C GLY A 66 4.15 -0.60 -2.32
N ALA A 67 2.87 -0.97 -2.31
CA ALA A 67 2.01 -0.84 -1.14
C ALA A 67 2.53 -1.67 0.04
N VAL A 68 2.96 -2.92 -0.19
CA VAL A 68 3.54 -3.77 0.86
C VAL A 68 4.80 -3.13 1.44
N VAL A 69 5.75 -2.72 0.59
CA VAL A 69 7.03 -2.16 1.04
C VAL A 69 6.83 -0.87 1.84
N VAL A 70 6.04 0.08 1.33
CA VAL A 70 5.82 1.37 2.00
C VAL A 70 5.03 1.20 3.29
N THR A 71 3.99 0.34 3.29
CA THR A 71 3.23 0.07 4.52
C THR A 71 4.10 -0.62 5.56
N TRP A 72 4.98 -1.55 5.14
CA TRP A 72 5.92 -2.21 6.04
C TRP A 72 6.93 -1.23 6.66
N LEU A 73 7.51 -0.33 5.84
CA LEU A 73 8.39 0.74 6.31
C LEU A 73 7.66 1.64 7.33
N TRP A 74 6.42 2.01 7.05
CA TRP A 74 5.59 2.77 7.99
C TRP A 74 5.44 2.03 9.33
N CYS A 75 5.17 0.73 9.30
CA CYS A 75 5.08 -0.08 10.51
C CYS A 75 6.40 -0.14 11.30
N LEU A 76 7.55 -0.15 10.63
CA LEU A 76 8.85 -0.08 11.28
C LEU A 76 9.08 1.27 11.96
N VAL A 77 8.78 2.37 11.27
CA VAL A 77 8.91 3.73 11.82
C VAL A 77 8.04 3.90 13.06
N VAL A 78 6.78 3.46 13.00
CA VAL A 78 5.86 3.53 14.15
C VAL A 78 6.31 2.67 15.32
N LYS A 79 7.01 1.55 15.08
CA LYS A 79 7.61 0.75 16.15
C LYS A 79 8.79 1.44 16.82
N GLN A 80 9.59 2.20 16.08
CA GLN A 80 10.79 2.89 16.58
C GLN A 80 10.48 4.20 17.33
N LEU A 81 9.39 4.88 16.94
CA LEU A 81 8.94 6.11 17.61
C LEU A 81 8.30 5.89 19.00
N LYS A 82 8.32 4.66 19.50
CA LYS A 82 7.62 4.22 20.71
C LYS A 82 8.61 3.66 21.72
#